data_AF-A0A150FZU3-F1
#
_entry.id   AF-A0A150FZU3-F1
#
_cell.length_a   1.000
_cell.length_b   1.000
_cell.length_c   1.000
_cell.angle_alpha   90.00
_cell.angle_beta   90.00
_cell.angle_gamma   90.00
#
_symmetry.space_group_name_H-M   'P 1'
#
loop_
_entity.id
_entity.type
_entity.pdbx_description
1 polymer ?
#
loop_
_entity_poly.entity_id
_entity_poly.type
_entity_poly.pdbx_seq_one_letter_code
_entity_poly.pdbx_strand_id
1 'polypeptide(L)'
;MATAGATAAPEVPVLPSDPVADLRSARVAVMSTPACPYCKRAKEALSGAGVSYVDVNVGSDEALRQVVRELTGKRTVPQVGPWPRTFRSFTLRALLDWLAASGEADPAAAARQLLAANLITPAAADFAAAQRAAAAVAAAAAGTGGSVDDGVLLTLVSEAPAPTAGEPLNTGFWWQGPARPASEVASSLRSLILQLYDDHLSPDGKVLRYGALRADPRFGAFVAATAELQQLRD
;
A
#
# COMPACT_ATOMS: atom_id res chain seq x y z
N MET A 1 12.90 -54.97 29.83
CA MET A 1 12.28 -54.79 28.49
C MET A 1 12.15 -53.30 28.22
N ALA A 2 12.75 -52.85 27.11
CA ALA A 2 12.52 -51.62 26.35
C ALA A 2 11.01 -51.45 25.96
N THR A 3 10.43 -50.33 25.50
CA THR A 3 10.86 -48.97 25.08
C THR A 3 9.62 -48.07 24.90
N ALA A 4 9.81 -46.76 25.14
CA ALA A 4 9.34 -45.54 24.46
C ALA A 4 7.98 -45.47 23.71
N GLY A 5 7.27 -44.37 24.01
CA GLY A 5 6.33 -43.68 23.13
C GLY A 5 6.15 -42.23 23.59
N ALA A 6 7.02 -41.33 23.13
CA ALA A 6 6.89 -39.89 23.31
C ALA A 6 6.06 -39.30 22.17
N THR A 7 5.07 -38.47 22.47
CA THR A 7 4.50 -37.52 21.50
C THR A 7 4.28 -36.17 22.17
N ALA A 8 4.88 -35.17 21.52
CA ALA A 8 5.17 -33.82 21.93
C ALA A 8 3.99 -33.01 22.49
N ALA A 9 4.29 -32.18 23.48
CA ALA A 9 3.45 -31.07 23.91
C ALA A 9 3.28 -30.06 22.76
N PRO A 10 2.09 -29.46 22.56
CA PRO A 10 1.97 -28.35 21.63
C PRO A 10 2.76 -27.15 22.17
N GLU A 11 3.57 -26.64 21.26
CA GLU A 11 4.69 -25.72 21.41
C GLU A 11 4.29 -24.38 22.04
N VAL A 12 5.08 -23.93 23.01
CA VAL A 12 4.95 -22.64 23.70
C VAL A 12 5.16 -21.52 22.68
N PRO A 13 4.31 -20.46 22.62
CA PRO A 13 4.53 -19.36 21.69
C PRO A 13 5.84 -18.65 22.03
N VAL A 14 6.79 -18.73 21.11
CA VAL A 14 8.04 -17.97 21.16
C VAL A 14 7.69 -16.48 21.09
N LEU A 15 8.01 -15.75 22.14
CA LEU A 15 7.94 -14.28 22.15
C LEU A 15 8.95 -13.75 21.12
N PRO A 16 8.53 -12.95 20.13
CA PRO A 16 9.42 -12.59 19.04
C PRO A 16 10.33 -11.40 19.37
N SER A 17 11.46 -11.36 18.66
CA SER A 17 12.63 -10.52 18.90
C SER A 17 12.66 -9.18 18.14
N ASP A 18 11.58 -8.78 17.45
CA ASP A 18 11.41 -7.41 16.92
C ASP A 18 9.93 -7.14 16.57
N PRO A 19 9.17 -6.41 17.39
CA PRO A 19 7.74 -6.20 17.18
C PRO A 19 7.40 -5.43 15.90
N VAL A 20 8.37 -4.70 15.30
CA VAL A 20 8.15 -3.93 14.06
C VAL A 20 8.26 -4.83 12.82
N ALA A 21 9.10 -5.86 12.86
CA ALA A 21 9.23 -6.83 11.77
C ALA A 21 8.01 -7.74 11.66
N ASP A 22 7.43 -8.16 12.79
CA ASP A 22 6.26 -9.04 12.83
C ASP A 22 4.96 -8.33 12.43
N LEU A 23 4.86 -7.03 12.70
CA LEU A 23 3.77 -6.19 12.21
C LEU A 23 3.75 -6.06 10.68
N ARG A 24 4.86 -6.35 9.98
CA ARG A 24 4.92 -6.32 8.51
C ARG A 24 4.53 -7.64 7.85
N SER A 25 4.63 -8.76 8.55
CA SER A 25 4.34 -10.10 8.03
C SER A 25 2.91 -10.58 8.37
N ALA A 26 2.27 -9.99 9.37
CA ALA A 26 0.93 -10.37 9.80
C ALA A 26 -0.18 -9.46 9.27
N ARG A 27 -1.13 -10.06 8.53
CA ARG A 27 -2.31 -9.36 8.00
C ARG A 27 -3.26 -8.86 9.09
N VAL A 28 -3.17 -9.43 10.29
CA VAL A 28 -3.97 -9.09 11.47
C VAL A 28 -3.03 -9.02 12.66
N ALA A 29 -3.16 -7.99 13.49
CA ALA A 29 -2.56 -7.98 14.81
C ALA A 29 -3.62 -7.75 15.89
N VAL A 30 -3.28 -8.18 17.10
CA VAL A 30 -4.14 -8.10 18.27
C VAL A 30 -3.36 -7.34 19.33
N MET A 31 -3.75 -6.09 19.58
CA MET A 31 -3.21 -5.32 20.71
C MET A 31 -3.86 -5.86 21.97
N SER A 32 -3.08 -6.53 22.80
CA SER A 32 -3.59 -7.26 23.97
C SER A 32 -2.89 -6.89 25.27
N THR A 33 -3.51 -7.26 26.39
CA THR A 33 -2.84 -7.31 27.69
C THR A 33 -2.96 -8.72 28.27
N PRO A 34 -1.95 -9.19 29.05
CA PRO A 34 -1.91 -10.58 29.51
C PRO A 34 -3.11 -10.99 30.38
N ALA A 35 -3.67 -10.05 31.13
CA ALA A 35 -4.77 -10.27 32.05
C ALA A 35 -6.17 -10.07 31.42
N CYS A 36 -6.29 -9.67 30.15
CA CYS A 36 -7.60 -9.32 29.59
C CYS A 36 -8.37 -10.54 29.05
N PRO A 37 -9.56 -10.87 29.60
CA PRO A 37 -10.35 -12.01 29.14
C PRO A 37 -10.90 -11.82 27.73
N TYR A 38 -11.18 -10.57 27.32
CA TYR A 38 -11.66 -10.26 25.98
C TYR A 38 -10.58 -10.46 24.91
N CYS A 39 -9.30 -10.26 25.26
CA CYS A 39 -8.18 -10.53 24.36
C CYS A 39 -8.04 -12.02 24.07
N LYS A 40 -8.24 -12.87 25.08
CA LYS A 40 -8.22 -14.35 24.90
C LYS A 40 -9.32 -14.80 23.94
N ARG A 41 -10.56 -14.33 24.15
CA ARG A 41 -11.70 -14.63 23.26
C ARG A 41 -11.46 -14.18 21.83
N ALA A 42 -10.88 -12.99 21.62
CA ALA A 42 -10.57 -12.49 20.29
C ALA A 42 -9.55 -13.38 19.55
N LYS A 43 -8.50 -13.83 20.26
CA LYS A 43 -7.48 -14.74 19.73
C LYS A 43 -8.06 -16.10 19.38
N GLU A 44 -8.87 -16.68 20.27
CA GLU A 44 -9.57 -17.94 20.04
C GLU A 44 -10.50 -17.87 18.81
N ALA A 45 -11.23 -16.77 18.63
CA ALA A 45 -12.07 -16.56 17.46
C ALA A 45 -11.27 -16.49 16.16
N LEU A 46 -10.11 -15.81 16.16
CA LEU A 46 -9.24 -15.72 14.99
C LEU A 46 -8.62 -17.08 14.64
N SER A 47 -8.12 -17.81 15.65
CA SER A 47 -7.59 -19.16 15.49
C SER A 47 -8.65 -20.14 15.00
N GLY A 48 -9.88 -20.06 15.54
CA GLY A 48 -11.02 -20.88 15.11
C GLY A 48 -11.46 -20.58 13.68
N ALA A 49 -11.23 -19.37 13.18
CA ALA A 49 -11.47 -18.98 11.79
C ALA A 49 -10.28 -19.25 10.86
N GLY A 50 -9.16 -19.78 11.35
CA GLY A 50 -7.95 -20.03 10.55
C GLY A 50 -7.18 -18.78 10.14
N VAL A 51 -7.39 -17.65 10.82
CA VAL A 51 -6.74 -16.37 10.50
C VAL A 51 -5.43 -16.25 11.27
N SER A 52 -4.30 -16.12 10.56
CA SER A 52 -3.02 -15.83 11.18
C SER A 52 -2.98 -14.41 11.74
N TYR A 53 -2.45 -14.25 12.96
CA TYR A 53 -2.35 -12.95 13.62
C TYR A 53 -1.07 -12.83 14.45
N VAL A 54 -0.62 -11.59 14.67
CA VAL A 54 0.45 -11.26 15.62
C VAL A 54 -0.14 -10.68 16.89
N ASP A 55 0.29 -11.22 18.04
CA ASP A 55 -0.10 -10.72 19.35
C ASP A 55 0.89 -9.66 19.82
N VAL A 56 0.42 -8.43 19.99
CA VAL A 56 1.24 -7.32 20.46
C VAL A 56 0.83 -6.98 21.88
N ASN A 57 1.70 -7.27 22.84
CA ASN A 57 1.47 -6.97 24.24
C ASN A 57 1.72 -5.49 24.53
N VAL A 58 0.64 -4.73 24.68
CA VAL A 58 0.68 -3.30 25.08
C VAL A 58 0.59 -3.13 26.60
N GLY A 59 0.65 -4.21 27.37
CA GLY A 59 0.50 -4.22 28.83
C GLY A 59 1.71 -3.65 29.58
N SER A 60 2.90 -3.77 29.01
CA SER A 60 4.16 -3.39 29.66
C SER A 60 4.84 -2.16 29.03
N ASP A 61 4.31 -1.65 27.92
CA ASP A 61 4.92 -0.57 27.14
C ASP A 61 3.92 0.60 26.98
N GLU A 62 4.15 1.68 27.73
CA GLU A 62 3.33 2.89 27.70
C GLU A 62 3.52 3.69 26.41
N ALA A 63 4.72 3.68 25.82
CA ALA A 63 4.97 4.34 24.55
C ALA A 63 4.17 3.66 23.43
N LEU A 64 4.16 2.32 23.42
CA LEU A 64 3.37 1.54 22.48
C LEU A 64 1.86 1.74 22.68
N ARG A 65 1.38 1.88 23.92
CA ARG A 65 -0.02 2.27 24.17
C ARG A 65 -0.36 3.63 23.61
N GLN A 66 0.55 4.61 23.76
CA GLN A 66 0.33 5.95 23.24
C GLN A 66 0.25 5.94 21.72
N VAL A 67 1.14 5.21 21.05
CA VAL A 67 1.09 4.97 19.60
C VAL A 67 -0.22 4.31 19.20
N VAL A 68 -0.66 3.26 19.90
CA VAL A 68 -1.96 2.60 19.62
C VAL A 68 -3.13 3.56 19.85
N ARG A 69 -3.08 4.43 20.86
CA ARG A 69 -4.14 5.42 21.11
C ARG A 69 -4.23 6.45 19.99
N GLU A 70 -3.09 6.96 19.54
CA GLU A 70 -3.01 7.90 18.44
C GLU A 70 -3.51 7.27 17.13
N LEU A 71 -3.13 6.01 16.85
CA LEU A 71 -3.55 5.29 15.65
C LEU A 71 -5.04 4.87 15.66
N THR A 72 -5.61 4.61 16.84
CA THR A 72 -6.96 4.02 16.94
C THR A 72 -8.05 4.96 17.43
N GLY A 73 -7.67 6.01 18.15
CA GLY A 73 -8.57 6.83 18.95
C GLY A 73 -9.13 6.11 20.18
N LYS A 74 -8.70 4.87 20.45
CA LYS A 74 -9.24 4.02 21.52
C LYS A 74 -8.18 3.72 22.57
N ARG A 75 -8.63 3.61 23.83
CA ARG A 75 -7.77 3.41 25.01
C ARG A 75 -7.86 1.99 25.60
N THR A 76 -8.77 1.17 25.07
CA THR A 76 -9.13 -0.15 25.61
C THR A 76 -8.54 -1.27 24.75
N VAL A 77 -8.30 -2.43 25.34
CA VAL A 77 -7.97 -3.69 24.63
C VAL A 77 -9.17 -4.65 24.69
N PRO A 78 -9.31 -5.62 23.76
CA PRO A 78 -8.49 -5.85 22.58
C PRO A 78 -8.75 -4.82 21.47
N GLN A 79 -7.71 -4.39 20.77
CA GLN A 79 -7.85 -3.77 19.44
C GLN A 79 -7.42 -4.82 18.41
N VAL A 80 -8.39 -5.30 17.64
CA VAL A 80 -8.19 -6.32 16.61
C VAL A 80 -8.39 -5.65 15.26
N GLY A 81 -7.46 -5.87 14.34
CA GLY A 81 -7.56 -5.34 12.99
C GLY A 81 -6.29 -5.61 12.19
N PRO A 82 -6.26 -5.22 10.91
CA PRO A 82 -5.00 -5.03 10.20
C PRO A 82 -4.21 -3.92 10.91
N TRP A 83 -2.96 -4.22 11.29
CA TRP A 83 -2.06 -3.26 11.94
C TRP A 83 -0.75 -3.11 11.16
N PRO A 84 -0.25 -1.87 10.99
CA PRO A 84 -0.92 -0.60 11.31
C PRO A 84 -2.21 -0.45 10.49
N ARG A 85 -3.06 0.55 10.74
CA ARG A 85 -4.26 0.82 9.90
C ARG A 85 -3.85 1.26 8.48
N THR A 86 -3.20 0.38 7.74
CA THR A 86 -2.63 0.61 6.43
C THR A 86 -3.43 -0.22 5.45
N PHE A 87 -4.43 0.43 4.85
CA PHE A 87 -4.89 0.20 3.48
C PHE A 87 -5.57 -1.16 3.24
N ARG A 88 -6.62 -1.22 2.41
CA ARG A 88 -6.96 -2.52 1.79
C ARG A 88 -5.82 -2.78 0.80
N SER A 89 -4.72 -3.26 1.34
CA SER A 89 -3.64 -3.77 0.54
C SER A 89 -3.94 -5.22 0.22
N PHE A 90 -3.59 -5.63 -0.98
CA PHE A 90 -3.87 -6.96 -1.50
C PHE A 90 -2.69 -7.40 -2.36
N THR A 91 -2.48 -8.72 -2.43
CA THR A 91 -1.41 -9.27 -3.27
C THR A 91 -1.79 -9.14 -4.74
N LEU A 92 -0.79 -9.15 -5.63
CA LEU A 92 -1.04 -9.25 -7.06
C LEU A 92 -1.86 -10.50 -7.40
N ARG A 93 -1.61 -11.64 -6.73
CA ARG A 93 -2.42 -12.86 -6.87
C ARG A 93 -3.90 -12.61 -6.60
N ALA A 94 -4.22 -11.99 -5.46
CA ALA A 94 -5.60 -11.71 -5.08
C ALA A 94 -6.30 -10.80 -6.11
N LEU A 95 -5.61 -9.79 -6.63
CA LEU A 95 -6.12 -8.94 -7.70
C LEU A 95 -6.47 -9.75 -8.96
N LEU A 96 -5.55 -10.60 -9.41
CA LEU A 96 -5.75 -11.44 -10.60
C LEU A 96 -6.92 -12.41 -10.40
N ASP A 97 -7.03 -13.02 -9.22
CA ASP A 97 -8.11 -13.95 -8.89
C ASP A 97 -9.48 -13.24 -8.87
N TRP A 98 -9.55 -12.01 -8.35
CA TRP A 98 -10.78 -11.20 -8.37
C TRP A 98 -11.19 -10.79 -9.79
N LEU A 99 -10.22 -10.36 -10.62
CA LEU A 99 -10.47 -10.02 -12.02
C LEU A 99 -10.98 -11.25 -12.78
N ALA A 100 -10.34 -12.41 -12.63
CA ALA A 100 -10.80 -13.67 -13.21
C ALA A 100 -12.23 -14.02 -12.75
N ALA A 101 -12.52 -13.91 -11.44
CA ALA A 101 -13.84 -14.19 -10.88
C ALA A 101 -14.93 -13.22 -11.38
N SER A 102 -14.57 -12.01 -11.80
CA SER A 102 -15.48 -11.04 -12.42
C SER A 102 -15.78 -11.32 -13.90
N GLY A 103 -15.14 -12.33 -14.49
CA GLY A 103 -15.30 -12.69 -15.90
C GLY A 103 -14.35 -11.94 -16.84
N GLU A 104 -13.30 -11.30 -16.32
CA GLU A 104 -12.25 -10.69 -17.14
C GLU A 104 -11.47 -11.76 -17.92
N ALA A 105 -11.31 -11.56 -19.23
CA ALA A 105 -10.70 -12.56 -20.12
C ALA A 105 -9.18 -12.61 -19.96
N ASP A 106 -8.55 -11.47 -19.67
CA ASP A 106 -7.12 -11.37 -19.36
C ASP A 106 -6.91 -10.55 -18.07
N PRO A 107 -6.99 -11.21 -16.90
CA PRO A 107 -6.78 -10.57 -15.61
C PRO A 107 -5.44 -9.84 -15.51
N ALA A 108 -4.40 -10.34 -16.17
CA ALA A 108 -3.07 -9.77 -16.08
C ALA A 108 -2.93 -8.51 -16.93
N ALA A 109 -3.52 -8.50 -18.14
CA ALA A 109 -3.62 -7.27 -18.93
C ALA A 109 -4.50 -6.23 -18.24
N ALA A 110 -5.61 -6.62 -17.61
CA ALA A 110 -6.45 -5.71 -16.83
C ALA A 110 -5.69 -5.14 -15.62
N ALA A 111 -4.95 -5.96 -14.86
CA ALA A 111 -4.09 -5.46 -13.78
C ALA A 111 -3.04 -4.45 -14.27
N ARG A 112 -2.44 -4.70 -15.45
CA ARG A 112 -1.52 -3.75 -16.11
C ARG A 112 -2.22 -2.43 -16.44
N GLN A 113 -3.45 -2.48 -16.97
CA GLN A 113 -4.24 -1.28 -17.27
C GLN A 113 -4.61 -0.52 -16.00
N LEU A 114 -5.00 -1.18 -14.92
CA LEU A 114 -5.30 -0.55 -13.63
C LEU A 114 -4.07 0.17 -13.06
N LEU A 115 -2.90 -0.45 -13.15
CA LEU A 115 -1.63 0.15 -12.71
C LEU A 115 -1.25 1.34 -13.60
N ALA A 116 -1.36 1.21 -14.92
CA ALA A 116 -1.10 2.29 -15.88
C ALA A 116 -2.07 3.47 -15.72
N ALA A 117 -3.32 3.19 -15.35
CA ALA A 117 -4.35 4.19 -15.08
C ALA A 117 -4.23 4.83 -13.68
N ASN A 118 -3.23 4.44 -12.87
CA ASN A 118 -3.09 4.88 -11.48
C ASN A 118 -4.37 4.66 -10.65
N LEU A 119 -5.06 3.54 -10.88
CA LEU A 119 -6.18 3.09 -10.05
C LEU A 119 -5.70 2.20 -8.90
N ILE A 120 -4.55 1.56 -9.10
CA ILE A 120 -3.81 0.81 -8.10
C ILE A 120 -2.36 1.32 -8.01
N THR A 121 -1.75 1.20 -6.85
CA THR A 121 -0.36 1.60 -6.54
C THR A 121 0.26 0.55 -5.60
N PRO A 122 1.59 0.37 -5.54
CA PRO A 122 2.22 -0.33 -4.43
C PRO A 122 1.74 0.23 -3.07
N ALA A 123 1.54 -0.65 -2.09
CA ALA A 123 1.14 -0.26 -0.75
C ALA A 123 2.24 0.51 0.00
N ALA A 124 3.51 0.27 -0.37
CA ALA A 124 4.63 1.10 0.05
C ALA A 124 4.82 2.25 -0.96
N ALA A 125 4.88 3.48 -0.44
CA ALA A 125 5.01 4.70 -1.23
C ALA A 125 6.48 5.01 -1.60
N ASP A 126 7.21 3.99 -2.08
CA ASP A 126 8.61 4.13 -2.47
C ASP A 126 8.89 3.60 -3.89
N PHE A 127 9.96 4.10 -4.50
CA PHE A 127 10.30 3.83 -5.88
C PHE A 127 10.66 2.35 -6.14
N ALA A 128 11.29 1.68 -5.17
CA ALA A 128 11.65 0.27 -5.30
C ALA A 128 10.41 -0.62 -5.27
N ALA A 129 9.43 -0.31 -4.43
CA ALA A 129 8.13 -0.97 -4.39
C ALA A 129 7.35 -0.73 -5.70
N ALA A 130 7.39 0.48 -6.25
CA ALA A 130 6.77 0.79 -7.54
C ALA A 130 7.39 -0.01 -8.69
N GLN A 131 8.72 -0.08 -8.77
CA GLN A 131 9.41 -0.90 -9.78
C GLN A 131 9.10 -2.38 -9.63
N ARG A 132 9.10 -2.92 -8.40
CA ARG A 132 8.74 -4.34 -8.16
C ARG A 132 7.31 -4.62 -8.56
N ALA A 133 6.37 -3.75 -8.23
CA ALA A 133 4.97 -3.87 -8.62
C ALA A 133 4.80 -3.85 -10.15
N ALA A 134 5.43 -2.89 -10.83
CA ALA A 134 5.41 -2.80 -12.29
C ALA A 134 6.01 -4.05 -12.95
N ALA A 135 7.17 -4.52 -12.46
CA ALA A 135 7.82 -5.72 -12.96
C ALA A 135 6.97 -6.98 -12.74
N ALA A 136 6.35 -7.14 -11.56
CA ALA A 136 5.50 -8.28 -11.24
C ALA A 136 4.23 -8.31 -12.11
N VAL A 137 3.59 -7.15 -12.31
CA VAL A 137 2.42 -7.03 -13.21
C VAL A 137 2.81 -7.29 -14.66
N ALA A 138 3.95 -6.77 -15.12
CA ALA A 138 4.46 -7.03 -16.46
C ALA A 138 4.78 -8.51 -16.68
N ALA A 139 5.41 -9.18 -15.72
CA ALA A 139 5.73 -10.61 -15.77
C ALA A 139 4.46 -11.47 -15.78
N ALA A 140 3.49 -11.17 -14.91
CA ALA A 140 2.21 -11.87 -14.89
C ALA A 140 1.50 -11.79 -16.25
N ALA A 141 1.57 -10.62 -16.89
CA ALA A 141 0.88 -10.36 -18.13
C ALA A 141 1.69 -10.74 -19.40
N ALA A 142 2.94 -11.19 -19.24
CA ALA A 142 3.73 -11.80 -20.30
C ALA A 142 3.51 -13.33 -20.40
N GLY A 143 2.70 -13.92 -19.53
CA GLY A 143 2.41 -15.35 -19.54
C GLY A 143 3.63 -16.24 -19.22
N THR A 144 4.73 -15.64 -18.73
CA THR A 144 5.86 -16.41 -18.21
C THR A 144 5.36 -17.14 -16.97
N GLY A 145 5.18 -18.46 -17.06
CA GLY A 145 4.58 -19.33 -16.03
C GLY A 145 5.34 -19.43 -14.69
N GLY A 146 5.91 -18.33 -14.22
CA GLY A 146 6.44 -18.17 -12.89
C GLY A 146 5.32 -17.92 -11.87
N SER A 147 5.56 -18.33 -10.64
CA SER A 147 4.75 -17.94 -9.49
C SER A 147 4.59 -16.42 -9.47
N VAL A 148 3.35 -15.92 -9.39
CA VAL A 148 3.12 -14.50 -9.12
C VAL A 148 3.74 -14.17 -7.76
N ASP A 149 4.48 -13.08 -7.70
CA ASP A 149 5.13 -12.62 -6.47
C ASP A 149 4.07 -12.16 -5.48
N ASP A 150 3.75 -13.02 -4.50
CA ASP A 150 2.84 -12.71 -3.40
C ASP A 150 3.42 -11.67 -2.42
N GLY A 151 4.71 -11.34 -2.54
CA GLY A 151 5.36 -10.28 -1.79
C GLY A 151 5.06 -8.87 -2.31
N VAL A 152 4.44 -8.73 -3.49
CA VAL A 152 3.96 -7.44 -4.00
C VAL A 152 2.59 -7.13 -3.42
N LEU A 153 2.57 -6.15 -2.51
CA LEU A 153 1.35 -5.58 -1.96
C LEU A 153 0.96 -4.34 -2.76
N LEU A 154 -0.26 -4.35 -3.28
CA LEU A 154 -0.91 -3.27 -4.01
C LEU A 154 -2.03 -2.69 -3.16
N THR A 155 -2.45 -1.46 -3.43
CA THR A 155 -3.64 -0.85 -2.85
C THR A 155 -4.33 0.04 -3.88
N LEU A 156 -5.58 0.41 -3.65
CA LEU A 156 -6.27 1.39 -4.47
C LEU A 156 -5.66 2.78 -4.22
N VAL A 157 -5.42 3.56 -5.27
CA VAL A 157 -4.90 4.93 -5.12
C VAL A 157 -5.86 5.81 -4.30
N SER A 158 -7.16 5.57 -4.40
CA SER A 158 -8.18 6.26 -3.59
C SER A 158 -8.12 5.92 -2.10
N GLU A 159 -7.50 4.79 -1.75
CA GLU A 159 -7.34 4.36 -0.37
C GLU A 159 -5.95 4.66 0.17
N ALA A 160 -4.93 4.88 -0.69
CA ALA A 160 -3.54 5.14 -0.34
C ALA A 160 -3.36 6.27 0.69
N PRO A 161 -2.27 6.25 1.50
CA PRO A 161 -2.04 7.26 2.52
C PRO A 161 -1.97 8.64 1.88
N ALA A 162 -2.59 9.62 2.54
CA ALA A 162 -2.26 11.00 2.24
C ALA A 162 -0.77 11.21 2.55
N PRO A 163 -0.03 11.88 1.65
CA PRO A 163 1.38 12.20 1.89
C PRO A 163 1.51 13.05 3.15
N THR A 164 2.54 12.75 3.94
CA THR A 164 2.88 13.53 5.13
C THR A 164 3.58 14.83 4.77
N ALA A 165 3.69 15.77 5.72
CA ALA A 165 4.34 17.04 5.48
C ALA A 165 5.81 16.83 5.07
N GLY A 166 6.19 17.32 3.89
CA GLY A 166 7.52 17.13 3.31
C GLY A 166 7.62 15.99 2.30
N GLU A 167 6.60 15.13 2.19
CA GLU A 167 6.51 14.14 1.12
C GLU A 167 5.90 14.77 -0.16
N PRO A 168 6.28 14.27 -1.35
CA PRO A 168 5.65 14.68 -2.60
C PRO A 168 4.15 14.39 -2.59
N LEU A 169 3.34 15.31 -3.12
CA LEU A 169 1.88 15.11 -3.19
C LEU A 169 1.46 14.01 -4.16
N ASN A 170 2.36 13.58 -5.04
CA ASN A 170 2.15 12.58 -6.08
C ASN A 170 2.75 11.21 -5.73
N THR A 171 3.00 10.91 -4.45
CA THR A 171 3.54 9.61 -3.98
C THR A 171 2.71 8.40 -4.38
N GLY A 172 1.40 8.55 -4.61
CA GLY A 172 0.52 7.47 -5.08
C GLY A 172 0.37 7.39 -6.60
N PHE A 173 1.00 8.29 -7.35
CA PHE A 173 0.86 8.40 -8.80
C PHE A 173 2.22 8.20 -9.47
N TRP A 174 2.37 7.11 -10.23
CA TRP A 174 3.65 6.64 -10.74
C TRP A 174 3.70 6.66 -12.27
N TRP A 175 4.85 7.03 -12.81
CA TRP A 175 5.15 6.87 -14.23
C TRP A 175 5.51 5.42 -14.54
N GLN A 176 4.82 4.83 -15.51
CA GLN A 176 4.99 3.43 -15.92
C GLN A 176 5.79 3.27 -17.23
N GLY A 177 6.19 4.38 -17.85
CA GLY A 177 6.96 4.38 -19.10
C GLY A 177 8.46 4.57 -18.89
N PRO A 178 9.26 4.49 -19.96
CA PRO A 178 10.63 5.01 -19.93
C PRO A 178 10.58 6.52 -19.65
N ALA A 179 11.40 7.01 -18.73
CA ALA A 179 11.52 8.44 -18.49
C ALA A 179 12.41 9.09 -19.56
N ARG A 180 11.96 10.22 -20.09
CA ARG A 180 12.76 11.11 -20.94
C ARG A 180 13.87 11.79 -20.11
N PRO A 181 14.88 12.39 -20.76
CA PRO A 181 15.87 13.19 -20.05
C PRO A 181 15.22 14.29 -19.19
N ALA A 182 15.75 14.52 -17.99
CA ALA A 182 15.18 15.47 -17.03
C ALA A 182 15.01 16.88 -17.61
N SER A 183 15.96 17.31 -18.47
CA SER A 183 15.91 18.60 -19.16
C SER A 183 14.71 18.72 -20.11
N GLU A 184 14.36 17.65 -20.82
CA GLU A 184 13.22 17.62 -21.73
C GLU A 184 11.89 17.63 -20.97
N VAL A 185 11.79 16.85 -19.90
CA VAL A 185 10.61 16.81 -19.02
C VAL A 185 10.41 18.18 -18.37
N ALA A 186 11.47 18.79 -17.85
CA ALA A 186 11.42 20.13 -17.24
C ALA A 186 11.00 21.22 -18.25
N SER A 187 11.53 21.18 -19.47
CA SER A 187 11.15 22.12 -20.53
C SER A 187 9.67 21.96 -20.94
N SER A 188 9.21 20.71 -21.06
CA SER A 188 7.81 20.39 -21.35
C SER A 188 6.89 20.88 -20.22
N LEU A 189 7.25 20.63 -18.97
CA LEU A 189 6.50 21.10 -17.80
C LEU A 189 6.40 22.62 -17.74
N ARG A 190 7.50 23.34 -17.98
CA ARG A 190 7.49 24.81 -18.02
C ARG A 190 6.52 25.32 -19.07
N SER A 191 6.54 24.72 -20.26
CA SER A 191 5.65 25.10 -21.37
C SER A 191 4.18 24.84 -21.01
N LEU A 192 3.88 23.70 -20.40
CA LEU A 192 2.52 23.37 -19.92
C LEU A 192 2.03 24.34 -18.84
N ILE A 193 2.88 24.68 -17.88
CA ILE A 193 2.52 25.63 -16.80
C ILE A 193 2.14 26.98 -17.40
N LEU A 194 2.94 27.52 -18.32
CA LEU A 194 2.67 28.81 -18.95
C LEU A 194 1.35 28.79 -19.73
N GLN A 195 1.13 27.75 -20.55
CA GLN A 195 -0.12 27.59 -21.30
C GLN A 195 -1.35 27.47 -20.40
N LEU A 196 -1.24 26.72 -19.30
CA LEU A 196 -2.33 26.58 -18.34
C LEU A 196 -2.60 27.89 -17.59
N TYR A 197 -1.56 28.68 -17.31
CA TYR A 197 -1.71 29.96 -16.63
C TYR A 197 -2.35 31.00 -17.55
N ASP A 198 -1.91 31.08 -18.81
CA ASP A 198 -2.48 32.01 -19.79
C ASP A 198 -4.01 31.82 -19.94
N ASP A 199 -4.49 30.58 -19.88
CA ASP A 199 -5.90 30.26 -20.09
C ASP A 199 -6.74 30.28 -18.80
N HIS A 200 -6.15 29.95 -17.64
CA HIS A 200 -6.90 29.71 -16.40
C HIS A 200 -6.57 30.67 -15.25
N LEU A 201 -5.56 31.53 -15.37
CA LEU A 201 -5.24 32.58 -14.41
C LEU A 201 -6.10 33.82 -14.69
N SER A 202 -6.59 34.47 -13.63
CA SER A 202 -7.31 35.74 -13.76
C SER A 202 -6.40 36.83 -14.35
N PRO A 203 -6.97 37.84 -15.05
CA PRO A 203 -6.17 38.91 -15.65
C PRO A 203 -5.30 39.70 -14.65
N ASP A 204 -5.70 39.75 -13.38
CA ASP A 204 -4.95 40.39 -12.30
C ASP A 204 -3.88 39.47 -11.67
N GLY A 205 -3.76 38.23 -12.15
CA GLY A 205 -2.76 37.26 -11.72
C GLY A 205 -3.02 36.63 -10.35
N LYS A 206 -4.19 36.84 -9.76
CA LYS A 206 -4.45 36.48 -8.35
C LYS A 206 -5.24 35.19 -8.15
N VAL A 207 -6.01 34.75 -9.14
CA VAL A 207 -6.96 33.64 -8.99
C VAL A 207 -6.80 32.65 -10.12
N LEU A 208 -6.51 31.40 -9.76
CA LEU A 208 -6.55 30.25 -10.67
C LEU A 208 -7.94 29.63 -10.66
N ARG A 209 -8.52 29.43 -11.85
CA ARG A 209 -9.81 28.74 -12.02
C ARG A 209 -9.63 27.23 -11.93
N TYR A 210 -9.43 26.70 -10.72
CA TYR A 210 -9.13 25.27 -10.49
C TYR A 210 -10.10 24.29 -11.16
N GLY A 211 -11.39 24.61 -11.24
CA GLY A 211 -12.37 23.78 -11.93
C GLY A 211 -12.12 23.67 -13.44
N ALA A 212 -11.84 24.80 -14.10
CA ALA A 212 -11.53 24.85 -15.53
C ALA A 212 -10.14 24.25 -15.82
N LEU A 213 -9.17 24.56 -14.96
CA LEU A 213 -7.82 23.99 -15.01
C LEU A 213 -7.86 22.45 -14.96
N ARG A 214 -8.64 21.87 -14.03
CA ARG A 214 -8.75 20.42 -13.89
C ARG A 214 -9.40 19.73 -15.09
N ALA A 215 -10.30 20.44 -15.79
CA ALA A 215 -10.97 19.92 -16.97
C ALA A 215 -10.12 20.03 -18.25
N ASP A 216 -9.03 20.80 -18.21
CA ASP A 216 -8.13 20.97 -19.35
C ASP A 216 -7.29 19.70 -19.60
N PRO A 217 -7.28 19.12 -20.82
CA PRO A 217 -6.46 17.95 -21.13
C PRO A 217 -4.95 18.17 -20.89
N ARG A 218 -4.46 19.41 -21.03
CA ARG A 218 -3.05 19.76 -20.74
C ARG A 218 -2.72 19.60 -19.26
N PHE A 219 -3.70 19.74 -18.37
CA PHE A 219 -3.49 19.48 -16.95
C PHE A 219 -3.19 17.99 -16.69
N GLY A 220 -3.83 17.09 -17.43
CA GLY A 220 -3.48 15.66 -17.41
C GLY A 220 -2.04 15.40 -17.86
N ALA A 221 -1.60 16.06 -18.94
CA ALA A 221 -0.22 16.00 -19.40
C ALA A 221 0.78 16.57 -18.39
N PHE A 222 0.42 17.65 -17.69
CA PHE A 222 1.19 18.22 -16.59
C PHE A 222 1.34 17.20 -15.45
N VAL A 223 0.25 16.59 -14.99
CA VAL A 223 0.29 15.56 -13.94
C VAL A 223 1.18 14.39 -14.35
N ALA A 224 1.03 13.88 -15.58
CA ALA A 224 1.86 12.79 -16.10
C ALA A 224 3.35 13.14 -16.13
N ALA A 225 3.72 14.34 -16.61
CA ALA A 225 5.11 14.78 -16.65
C ALA A 225 5.71 14.99 -15.24
N THR A 226 4.91 15.42 -14.25
CA THR A 226 5.39 15.47 -12.85
C THR A 226 5.64 14.08 -12.25
N ALA A 227 4.90 13.07 -12.70
CA ALA A 227 5.13 11.68 -12.31
C ALA A 227 6.40 11.12 -12.96
N GLU A 228 6.65 11.47 -14.23
CA GLU A 228 7.84 11.06 -14.98
C GLU A 228 9.14 11.50 -14.29
N LEU A 229 9.16 12.72 -13.73
CA LEU A 229 10.30 13.21 -12.96
C LEU A 229 10.64 12.34 -11.73
N GLN A 230 9.69 11.55 -11.20
CA GLN A 230 9.97 10.68 -10.06
C GLN A 230 10.96 9.56 -10.40
N GLN A 231 11.05 9.15 -11.67
CA GLN A 231 12.01 8.12 -12.11
C GLN A 231 13.43 8.65 -12.27
N LEU A 232 13.62 9.97 -12.30
CA LEU A 232 14.90 10.63 -12.61
C LEU A 232 15.66 11.07 -11.34
N ARG A 233 15.37 10.44 -10.20
CA ARG A 233 16.08 10.71 -8.94
C ARG A 233 17.42 9.98 -8.97
N ASP A 234 18.49 10.75 -9.14
CA ASP A 234 19.88 10.32 -8.88
C ASP A 234 20.12 10.05 -7.38
#